data_AF-A0A2E5B757-F1
#
_entry.id   AF-A0A2E5B757-F1
#
_cell.length_a   1.000
_cell.length_b   1.000
_cell.length_c   1.000
_cell.angle_alpha   90.00
_cell.angle_beta   90.00
_cell.angle_gamma   90.00
#
_symmetry.space_group_name_H-M   'P 1'
#
loop_
_entity.id
_entity.type
_entity.pdbx_description
1 polymer ?
#
loop_
_entity_poly.entity_id
_entity_poly.type
_entity_poly.pdbx_seq_one_letter_code
_entity_poly.pdbx_strand_id
1 'polypeptide(L)'
;MRYMIHHLSMAGVCIALVSGGIDSPVAVARMLMQGWKIYPVHASQEPITGPEGEQKTIALLRHLLESEGKLGELARENLSRELVVVPVAKNLALFTEKWNHTEYFIHMKRLFNSIATIRGQEINATHVLTGENLGQVSSQTLGNLGGVEIVTPLLPLRPLLAFDKVTIMTMARNIGTLEISEGPEVCDALGPSKPTTVANKEWLERSEERVGGLQHLASDCYSNSRIVKL
;
A
#
# COMPACT_ATOMS: atom_id res chain seq x y z
N MET A 1 27.88 1.35 31.86
CA MET A 1 27.91 0.48 30.67
C MET A 1 27.29 1.27 29.51
N ARG A 2 28.14 1.85 28.64
CA ARG A 2 27.68 2.59 27.46
C ARG A 2 27.12 1.57 26.47
N TYR A 3 25.83 1.63 26.16
CA TYR A 3 25.28 0.92 25.01
C TYR A 3 25.86 1.58 23.76
N MET A 4 26.86 0.93 23.16
CA MET A 4 27.24 1.18 21.78
C MET A 4 26.05 0.80 20.92
N ILE A 5 25.28 1.81 20.51
CA ILE A 5 24.38 1.68 19.36
C ILE A 5 25.32 1.45 18.17
N HIS A 6 25.44 0.20 17.74
CA HIS A 6 26.03 -0.09 16.46
C HIS A 6 25.19 0.64 15.41
N HIS A 7 25.76 1.67 14.79
CA HIS A 7 25.34 2.16 13.49
C HIS A 7 25.54 1.02 12.48
N LEU A 8 24.61 0.07 12.45
CA LEU A 8 24.40 -0.79 11.30
C LEU A 8 23.58 0.00 10.29
N SER A 9 24.29 0.79 9.49
CA SER A 9 23.76 1.47 8.31
C SER A 9 23.42 0.44 7.23
N MET A 10 22.36 -0.33 7.44
CA MET A 10 21.64 -0.97 6.34
C MET A 10 20.31 -0.23 6.27
N ALA A 11 20.25 0.80 5.42
CA ALA A 11 18.99 1.42 5.02
C ALA A 11 18.00 0.29 4.67
N GLY A 12 16.91 0.18 5.45
CA GLY A 12 15.90 -0.84 5.21
C GLY A 12 15.31 -0.67 3.80
N VAL A 13 15.02 -1.79 3.14
CA VAL A 13 14.40 -1.81 1.81
C VAL A 13 12.96 -2.25 1.95
N CYS A 14 12.03 -1.45 1.44
CA CYS A 14 10.60 -1.77 1.48
C CYS A 14 9.90 -1.61 0.13
N ILE A 15 8.84 -2.41 -0.04
CA ILE A 15 7.81 -2.16 -1.05
C ILE A 15 6.78 -1.22 -0.44
N ALA A 16 6.55 -0.07 -1.04
CA ALA A 16 5.47 0.84 -0.62
C ALA A 16 4.21 0.61 -1.44
N LEU A 17 3.13 0.20 -0.79
CA LEU A 17 1.80 0.15 -1.39
C LEU A 17 1.22 1.56 -1.37
N VAL A 18 1.20 2.21 -2.54
CA VAL A 18 0.84 3.63 -2.71
C VAL A 18 -0.47 3.81 -3.46
N SER A 19 -1.23 4.85 -3.08
CA SER A 19 -2.49 5.26 -3.70
C SER A 19 -2.54 6.78 -3.91
N GLY A 20 -3.57 7.26 -4.60
CA GLY A 20 -3.79 8.70 -4.85
C GLY A 20 -4.32 9.48 -3.64
N GLY A 21 -4.42 8.81 -2.48
CA GLY A 21 -4.93 9.38 -1.25
C GLY A 21 -3.84 10.04 -0.40
N ILE A 22 -4.29 10.67 0.68
CA ILE A 22 -3.45 11.53 1.55
C ILE A 22 -2.37 10.72 2.31
N ASP A 23 -2.71 9.53 2.79
CA ASP A 23 -1.91 8.85 3.81
C ASP A 23 -0.62 8.23 3.25
N SER A 24 -0.70 7.53 2.11
CA SER A 24 0.45 6.81 1.55
C SER A 24 1.66 7.70 1.18
N PRO A 25 1.53 8.90 0.57
CA PRO A 25 2.68 9.77 0.33
C PRO A 25 3.29 10.32 1.63
N VAL A 26 2.48 10.56 2.68
CA VAL A 26 2.99 10.96 4.00
C VAL A 26 3.79 9.80 4.62
N ALA A 27 3.30 8.56 4.49
CA ALA A 27 4.02 7.38 4.96
C ALA A 27 5.38 7.22 4.24
N VAL A 28 5.40 7.40 2.92
CA VAL A 28 6.64 7.41 2.10
C VAL A 28 7.61 8.49 2.59
N ALA A 29 7.15 9.75 2.71
CA ALA A 29 7.99 10.85 3.16
C ALA A 29 8.60 10.61 4.55
N ARG A 30 7.80 10.07 5.48
CA ARG A 30 8.29 9.71 6.82
C ARG A 30 9.39 8.67 6.77
N MET A 31 9.26 7.65 5.93
CA MET A 31 10.28 6.60 5.84
C MET A 31 11.54 7.04 5.08
N LEU A 32 11.41 7.90 4.08
CA LEU A 32 12.56 8.56 3.44
C LEU A 32 13.37 9.36 4.47
N MET A 33 12.69 10.09 5.37
CA MET A 33 13.35 10.83 6.45
C MET A 33 14.08 9.94 7.47
N GLN A 34 13.77 8.65 7.50
CA GLN A 34 14.48 7.63 8.29
C GLN A 34 15.52 6.85 7.46
N GLY A 35 15.76 7.24 6.20
CA GLY A 35 16.76 6.65 5.32
C GLY A 35 16.34 5.32 4.67
N TRP A 36 15.05 5.04 4.53
CA TRP A 36 14.58 3.81 3.87
C TRP A 36 14.65 3.92 2.36
N LYS A 37 15.05 2.82 1.71
CA LYS A 37 14.94 2.64 0.26
C LYS A 37 13.55 2.12 -0.08
N ILE A 38 12.85 2.84 -0.94
CA ILE A 38 11.43 2.65 -1.21
C ILE A 38 11.21 2.31 -2.68
N TYR A 39 10.55 1.18 -2.92
CA TYR A 39 10.10 0.75 -4.23
C TYR A 39 8.56 0.80 -4.26
N PRO A 40 7.95 1.78 -4.95
CA PRO A 40 6.52 1.98 -4.92
C PRO A 40 5.80 1.01 -5.88
N VAL A 41 4.65 0.51 -5.41
CA VAL A 41 3.71 -0.33 -6.15
C VAL A 41 2.32 0.27 -6.01
N HIS A 42 1.64 0.50 -7.14
CA HIS A 42 0.25 0.94 -7.19
C HIS A 42 -0.64 -0.18 -7.73
N ALA A 43 -1.70 -0.53 -6.99
CA ALA A 43 -2.69 -1.50 -7.42
C ALA A 43 -3.85 -0.77 -8.12
N SER A 44 -3.88 -0.80 -9.45
CA SER A 44 -4.89 -0.12 -10.25
C SER A 44 -6.17 -0.95 -10.37
N GLN A 45 -7.31 -0.32 -10.08
CA GLN A 45 -8.64 -0.90 -10.25
C GLN A 45 -9.30 -0.52 -11.58
N GLU A 46 -8.55 0.00 -12.56
CA GLU A 46 -9.07 0.20 -13.91
C GLU A 46 -9.45 -1.13 -14.58
N PRO A 47 -10.51 -1.15 -15.42
CA PRO A 47 -11.37 -0.04 -15.80
C PRO A 47 -12.59 0.17 -14.88
N ILE A 48 -12.64 -0.49 -13.72
CA ILE A 48 -13.75 -0.36 -12.77
C ILE A 48 -13.76 1.03 -12.15
N THR A 49 -12.57 1.55 -11.85
CA THR A 49 -12.34 2.96 -11.52
C THR A 49 -11.77 3.70 -12.73
N GLY A 50 -11.84 5.03 -12.71
CA GLY A 50 -11.11 5.85 -13.68
C GLY A 50 -9.60 5.92 -13.37
N PRO A 51 -8.82 6.62 -14.23
CA PRO A 51 -7.36 6.71 -14.12
C PRO A 51 -6.87 7.68 -13.03
N GLU A 52 -7.77 8.41 -12.39
CA GLU A 52 -7.43 9.50 -11.47
C GLU A 52 -6.58 9.03 -10.29
N GLY A 53 -6.87 7.84 -9.75
CA GLY A 53 -6.10 7.25 -8.65
C GLY A 53 -4.64 7.02 -9.01
N GLU A 54 -4.37 6.49 -10.20
CA GLU A 54 -3.01 6.29 -10.69
C GLU A 54 -2.33 7.63 -11.00
N GLN A 55 -3.01 8.53 -11.69
CA GLN A 55 -2.47 9.84 -12.06
C GLN A 55 -2.06 10.65 -10.82
N LYS A 56 -2.90 10.65 -9.77
CA LYS A 56 -2.56 11.26 -8.48
C LYS A 56 -1.38 10.57 -7.83
N THR A 57 -1.33 9.24 -7.83
CA THR A 57 -0.19 8.48 -7.28
C THR A 57 1.13 8.89 -7.95
N ILE A 58 1.14 8.99 -9.28
CA ILE A 58 2.32 9.44 -10.05
C ILE A 58 2.68 10.88 -9.67
N ALA A 59 1.71 11.79 -9.64
CA ALA A 59 1.94 13.20 -9.29
C ALA A 59 2.51 13.35 -7.87
N LEU A 60 1.99 12.60 -6.90
CA LEU A 60 2.45 12.62 -5.52
C LEU A 60 3.90 12.15 -5.39
N LEU A 61 4.28 11.07 -6.06
CA LEU A 61 5.66 10.56 -6.03
C LEU A 61 6.63 11.50 -6.76
N ARG A 62 6.23 12.07 -7.89
CA ARG A 62 7.02 13.11 -8.60
C ARG A 62 7.24 14.34 -7.73
N HIS A 63 6.18 14.81 -7.07
CA HIS A 63 6.28 15.93 -6.14
C HIS A 63 7.32 15.68 -5.05
N LEU A 64 7.36 14.49 -4.45
CA LEU A 64 8.41 14.14 -3.47
C LEU A 64 9.82 14.15 -4.06
N LEU A 65 9.99 13.71 -5.31
CA LEU A 65 11.28 13.69 -6.01
C LEU A 65 11.77 15.07 -6.44
N GLU A 66 10.84 15.97 -6.75
CA GLU A 66 11.08 17.35 -7.20
C GLU A 66 11.14 18.35 -6.03
N SER A 67 10.66 17.95 -4.86
CA SER A 67 10.71 18.77 -3.64
C SER A 67 12.12 19.25 -3.33
N GLU A 68 12.23 20.44 -2.76
CA GLU A 68 13.49 20.99 -2.30
C GLU A 68 13.81 20.56 -0.86
N GLY A 69 15.05 20.83 -0.44
CA GLY A 69 15.54 20.56 0.92
C GLY A 69 15.73 19.07 1.21
N LYS A 70 15.85 18.75 2.50
CA LYS A 70 16.28 17.43 2.97
C LYS A 70 15.36 16.29 2.51
N LEU A 71 14.05 16.50 2.50
CA LEU A 71 13.11 15.46 2.06
C LEU A 71 13.33 15.11 0.58
N GLY A 72 13.46 16.12 -0.28
CA GLY A 72 13.70 15.91 -1.70
C GLY A 72 15.07 15.33 -2.01
N GLU A 73 16.12 15.71 -1.27
CA GLU A 73 17.43 15.06 -1.35
C GLU A 73 17.33 13.56 -1.05
N LEU A 74 16.67 13.19 0.05
CA LEU A 74 16.48 11.80 0.45
C LEU A 74 15.55 11.04 -0.50
N ALA A 75 14.51 11.69 -1.03
CA ALA A 75 13.65 11.13 -2.06
C ALA A 75 14.47 10.81 -3.31
N ARG A 76 15.33 11.74 -3.75
CA ARG A 76 16.12 11.54 -4.95
C ARG A 76 17.13 10.40 -4.83
N GLU A 77 17.64 10.16 -3.62
CA GLU A 77 18.56 9.09 -3.29
C GLU A 77 17.86 7.73 -3.10
N ASN A 78 16.72 7.71 -2.41
CA ASN A 78 16.15 6.47 -1.85
C ASN A 78 14.77 6.08 -2.38
N LEU A 79 14.06 6.95 -3.09
CA LEU A 79 12.82 6.58 -3.80
C LEU A 79 13.16 6.11 -5.22
N SER A 80 12.72 4.89 -5.55
CA SER A 80 12.81 4.35 -6.91
C SER A 80 12.18 5.31 -7.93
N ARG A 81 12.80 5.41 -9.12
CA ARG A 81 12.25 6.19 -10.27
C ARG A 81 11.29 5.39 -11.13
N GLU A 82 10.94 4.20 -10.66
CA GLU A 82 10.00 3.30 -11.27
C GLU A 82 8.86 3.07 -10.29
N LEU A 83 7.65 3.40 -10.73
CA LEU A 83 6.41 2.95 -10.13
C LEU A 83 5.95 1.69 -10.89
N VAL A 84 5.78 0.59 -10.17
CA VAL A 84 5.13 -0.60 -10.72
C VAL A 84 3.62 -0.44 -10.55
N VAL A 85 2.90 -0.40 -11.66
CA VAL A 85 1.44 -0.37 -11.66
C VAL A 85 0.91 -1.76 -11.98
N VAL A 86 0.09 -2.30 -11.09
CA VAL A 86 -0.44 -3.67 -11.17
C VAL A 86 -1.95 -3.61 -11.34
N PRO A 87 -2.52 -4.08 -12.46
CA PRO A 87 -3.97 -4.15 -12.62
C PRO A 87 -4.53 -5.27 -11.73
N VAL A 88 -5.49 -4.93 -10.87
CA VAL A 88 -6.09 -5.87 -9.89
C VAL A 88 -7.60 -6.02 -10.04
N ALA A 89 -8.25 -5.18 -10.85
CA ALA A 89 -9.71 -5.09 -10.98
C ALA A 89 -10.38 -6.45 -11.26
N LYS A 90 -9.87 -7.17 -12.27
CA LYS A 90 -10.42 -8.46 -12.71
C LYS A 90 -10.40 -9.50 -11.59
N ASN A 91 -9.30 -9.60 -10.86
CA ASN A 91 -9.12 -10.59 -9.80
C ASN A 91 -9.90 -10.19 -8.55
N LEU A 92 -9.99 -8.89 -8.24
CA LEU A 92 -10.82 -8.39 -7.14
C LEU A 92 -12.31 -8.58 -7.39
N ALA A 93 -12.78 -8.53 -8.64
CA ALA A 93 -14.17 -8.79 -8.99
C ALA A 93 -14.63 -10.22 -8.60
N LEU A 94 -13.72 -11.18 -8.44
CA LEU A 94 -14.05 -12.53 -7.95
C LEU A 94 -14.50 -12.53 -6.48
N PHE A 95 -14.21 -11.45 -5.75
CA PHE A 95 -14.64 -11.23 -4.36
C PHE A 95 -15.90 -10.36 -4.24
N THR A 96 -16.64 -10.16 -5.33
CA THR A 96 -17.96 -9.49 -5.30
C THR A 96 -19.13 -10.47 -5.30
N GLU A 97 -18.84 -11.77 -5.26
CA GLU A 97 -19.85 -12.81 -5.20
C GLU A 97 -20.55 -12.81 -3.84
N LYS A 98 -21.86 -13.14 -3.82
CA LYS A 98 -22.69 -13.05 -2.60
C LYS A 98 -22.08 -13.79 -1.39
N TRP A 99 -21.32 -14.86 -1.63
CA TRP A 99 -20.76 -15.72 -0.60
C TRP A 99 -19.45 -15.21 0.03
N ASN A 100 -18.75 -14.26 -0.60
CA ASN A 100 -17.50 -13.66 -0.08
C ASN A 100 -17.49 -12.12 -0.09
N HIS A 101 -18.54 -11.47 -0.59
CA HIS A 101 -18.53 -10.01 -0.77
C HIS A 101 -18.25 -9.23 0.52
N THR A 102 -18.72 -9.73 1.68
CA THR A 102 -18.43 -9.12 2.98
C THR A 102 -16.94 -9.13 3.34
N GLU A 103 -16.16 -10.05 2.78
CA GLU A 103 -14.72 -10.24 2.99
C GLU A 103 -13.86 -9.40 2.02
N TYR A 104 -14.48 -8.73 1.04
CA TYR A 104 -13.81 -8.05 -0.09
C TYR A 104 -12.58 -7.22 0.32
N PHE A 105 -12.71 -6.32 1.31
CA PHE A 105 -11.58 -5.46 1.70
C PHE A 105 -10.43 -6.23 2.35
N ILE A 106 -10.70 -7.38 2.97
CA ILE A 106 -9.65 -8.23 3.55
C ILE A 106 -8.89 -8.94 2.42
N HIS A 107 -9.62 -9.52 1.45
CA HIS A 107 -9.01 -10.14 0.27
C HIS A 107 -8.22 -9.13 -0.56
N MET A 108 -8.74 -7.90 -0.72
CA MET A 108 -8.04 -6.83 -1.41
C MET A 108 -6.67 -6.55 -0.77
N LYS A 109 -6.62 -6.38 0.55
CA LYS A 109 -5.36 -6.15 1.25
C LYS A 109 -4.43 -7.36 1.20
N ARG A 110 -4.95 -8.58 1.31
CA ARG A 110 -4.17 -9.83 1.19
C ARG A 110 -3.56 -9.95 -0.22
N LEU A 111 -4.31 -9.62 -1.27
CA LEU A 111 -3.82 -9.57 -2.64
C LEU A 111 -2.70 -8.54 -2.81
N PHE A 112 -2.87 -7.33 -2.27
CA PHE A 112 -1.84 -6.28 -2.37
C PHE A 112 -0.55 -6.66 -1.65
N ASN A 113 -0.65 -7.28 -0.47
CA ASN A 113 0.52 -7.79 0.27
C ASN A 113 1.21 -8.96 -0.46
N SER A 114 0.45 -9.81 -1.15
CA SER A 114 0.99 -10.89 -1.98
C SER A 114 1.71 -10.34 -3.22
N ILE A 115 1.15 -9.32 -3.87
CA ILE A 115 1.81 -8.58 -4.96
C ILE A 115 3.11 -7.92 -4.47
N ALA A 116 3.07 -7.28 -3.30
CA ALA A 116 4.26 -6.71 -2.68
C ALA A 116 5.32 -7.78 -2.38
N THR A 117 4.93 -8.99 -2.00
CA THR A 117 5.85 -10.12 -1.80
C THR A 117 6.58 -10.47 -3.09
N ILE A 118 5.86 -10.60 -4.20
CA ILE A 118 6.44 -10.93 -5.51
C ILE A 118 7.47 -9.86 -5.90
N ARG A 119 7.10 -8.58 -5.88
CA ARG A 119 8.04 -7.49 -6.17
C ARG A 119 9.20 -7.44 -5.17
N GLY A 120 8.92 -7.73 -3.90
CA GLY A 120 9.89 -7.73 -2.83
C GLY A 120 11.00 -8.75 -3.02
N GLN A 121 10.69 -9.93 -3.58
CA GLN A 121 11.67 -10.96 -3.89
C GLN A 121 12.68 -10.50 -4.96
N GLU A 122 12.24 -9.73 -5.96
CA GLU A 122 13.11 -9.23 -7.04
C GLU A 122 14.15 -8.21 -6.54
N ILE A 123 13.81 -7.44 -5.51
CA ILE A 123 14.62 -6.33 -5.00
C ILE A 123 15.15 -6.55 -3.58
N ASN A 124 14.98 -7.77 -3.04
CA ASN A 124 15.34 -8.17 -1.67
C ASN A 124 14.73 -7.23 -0.60
N ALA A 125 13.46 -6.89 -0.77
CA ALA A 125 12.71 -6.13 0.23
C ALA A 125 12.59 -6.94 1.51
N THR A 126 12.68 -6.25 2.64
CA THR A 126 12.46 -6.85 3.96
C THR A 126 11.12 -6.44 4.57
N HIS A 127 10.53 -5.35 4.05
CA HIS A 127 9.33 -4.75 4.62
C HIS A 127 8.31 -4.36 3.55
N VAL A 128 7.05 -4.23 3.98
CA VAL A 128 5.95 -3.64 3.22
C VAL A 128 5.48 -2.37 3.93
N LEU A 129 5.54 -1.24 3.26
CA LEU A 129 5.13 0.07 3.76
C LEU A 129 3.70 0.37 3.33
N THR A 130 2.85 0.73 4.29
CA THR A 130 1.47 1.18 4.05
C THR A 130 1.18 2.49 4.78
N GLY A 131 0.20 3.24 4.27
CA GLY A 131 -0.35 4.43 4.93
C GLY A 131 -1.45 4.12 5.96
N GLU A 132 -1.59 2.88 6.42
CA GLU A 132 -2.68 2.50 7.33
C GLU A 132 -2.62 3.25 8.68
N ASN A 133 -3.80 3.60 9.22
CA ASN A 133 -3.95 4.24 10.51
C ASN A 133 -5.23 3.77 11.22
N LEU A 134 -5.21 3.72 12.56
CA LEU A 134 -6.30 3.16 13.36
C LEU A 134 -7.61 3.98 13.31
N GLY A 135 -7.57 5.22 12.80
CA GLY A 135 -8.69 6.17 12.86
C GLY A 135 -9.59 6.21 11.64
N GLN A 136 -9.23 5.57 10.51
CA GLN A 136 -9.79 5.97 9.21
C GLN A 136 -10.85 5.05 8.61
N VAL A 137 -11.00 3.78 9.03
CA VAL A 137 -11.97 2.86 8.41
C VAL A 137 -12.29 1.65 9.27
N SER A 138 -13.54 1.17 9.24
CA SER A 138 -14.00 -0.05 9.93
C SER A 138 -13.28 -1.33 9.48
N SER A 139 -12.66 -1.33 8.28
CA SER A 139 -11.85 -2.45 7.78
C SER A 139 -10.43 -2.50 8.37
N GLN A 140 -10.04 -1.50 9.18
CA GLN A 140 -8.74 -1.39 9.85
C GLN A 140 -8.83 -1.72 11.36
N THR A 141 -9.73 -2.64 11.74
CA THR A 141 -9.72 -3.18 13.10
C THR A 141 -8.45 -4.00 13.33
N LEU A 142 -7.90 -3.95 14.56
CA LEU A 142 -6.78 -4.80 14.98
C LEU A 142 -7.03 -6.30 14.69
N GLY A 143 -8.28 -6.75 14.76
CA GLY A 143 -8.69 -8.12 14.44
C GLY A 143 -8.54 -8.50 12.95
N ASN A 144 -8.64 -7.54 12.03
CA ASN A 144 -8.42 -7.78 10.60
C ASN A 144 -6.93 -7.73 10.23
N LEU A 145 -6.09 -6.99 10.97
CA LEU A 145 -4.66 -6.86 10.67
C LEU A 145 -3.92 -8.20 10.70
N GLY A 146 -4.18 -9.06 11.70
CA GLY A 146 -3.55 -10.37 11.77
C GLY A 146 -3.94 -11.31 10.62
N GLY A 147 -5.18 -11.21 10.12
CA GLY A 147 -5.65 -11.97 8.96
C GLY A 147 -5.09 -11.46 7.63
N VAL A 148 -4.73 -10.18 7.55
CA VAL A 148 -4.11 -9.58 6.36
C VAL A 148 -2.60 -9.84 6.31
N GLU A 149 -1.91 -9.78 7.44
CA GLU A 149 -0.44 -9.84 7.48
C GLU A 149 0.12 -11.23 7.16
N ILE A 150 -0.61 -12.31 7.50
CA ILE A 150 -0.06 -13.67 7.44
C ILE A 150 0.25 -14.19 6.02
N VAL A 151 -0.14 -13.45 4.97
CA VAL A 151 0.07 -13.86 3.57
C VAL A 151 1.40 -13.38 2.99
N THR A 152 2.13 -12.53 3.71
CA THR A 152 3.41 -11.98 3.25
C THR A 152 4.51 -12.29 4.26
N PRO A 153 5.72 -12.68 3.80
CA PRO A 153 6.90 -12.76 4.64
C PRO A 153 7.52 -11.37 4.93
N LEU A 154 7.06 -10.30 4.26
CA LEU A 154 7.55 -8.95 4.47
C LEU A 154 7.02 -8.39 5.79
N LEU A 155 7.91 -7.75 6.55
CA LEU A 155 7.54 -7.12 7.82
C LEU A 155 6.73 -5.83 7.59
N PRO A 156 5.59 -5.64 8.27
CA PRO A 156 4.77 -4.45 8.07
C PRO A 156 5.44 -3.20 8.64
N LEU A 157 5.42 -2.12 7.87
CA LEU A 157 5.93 -0.80 8.23
C LEU A 157 4.79 0.22 8.15
N ARG A 158 4.31 0.68 9.31
CA ARG A 158 3.11 1.55 9.43
C ARG A 158 3.42 2.84 10.19
N PRO A 159 4.10 3.80 9.54
CA PRO A 159 4.54 5.02 10.21
C PRO A 159 3.39 5.96 10.62
N LEU A 160 2.16 5.65 10.18
CA LEU A 160 0.95 6.44 10.45
C LEU A 160 0.00 5.81 11.47
N LEU A 161 0.31 4.61 11.98
CA LEU A 161 -0.66 3.74 12.68
C LEU A 161 -1.44 4.45 13.80
N ALA A 162 -0.77 5.25 14.60
CA ALA A 162 -1.32 5.91 15.79
C ALA A 162 -1.63 7.40 15.60
N PHE A 163 -1.53 7.93 14.37
CA PHE A 163 -1.87 9.33 14.10
C PHE A 163 -3.35 9.46 13.74
N ASP A 164 -3.96 10.53 14.23
CA ASP A 164 -5.29 10.92 13.80
C ASP A 164 -5.25 11.61 12.43
N LYS A 165 -6.43 11.73 11.81
CA LYS A 165 -6.59 12.27 10.46
C LYS A 165 -6.15 13.74 10.35
N VAL A 166 -6.39 14.56 11.37
CA VAL A 166 -6.00 15.99 11.36
C VAL A 166 -4.49 16.11 11.35
N THR A 167 -3.82 15.27 12.14
CA THR A 167 -2.36 15.21 12.17
C THR A 167 -1.79 14.77 10.82
N ILE A 168 -2.34 13.72 10.20
CA ILE A 168 -1.90 13.25 8.86
C ILE A 168 -2.12 14.33 7.80
N MET A 169 -3.29 15.00 7.79
CA MET A 169 -3.56 16.10 6.86
C MET A 169 -2.61 17.28 7.05
N THR A 170 -2.23 17.59 8.29
CA THR A 170 -1.26 18.63 8.59
C THR A 170 0.13 18.26 8.05
N MET A 171 0.55 17.01 8.22
CA MET A 171 1.79 16.51 7.62
C MET A 171 1.75 16.61 6.09
N ALA A 172 0.66 16.17 5.46
CA ALA A 172 0.47 16.23 4.01
C ALA A 172 0.59 17.67 3.48
N ARG A 173 -0.04 18.64 4.16
CA ARG A 173 0.06 20.06 3.80
C ARG A 173 1.49 20.58 3.91
N ASN A 174 2.19 20.21 4.98
CA ASN A 174 3.56 20.65 5.21
C ASN A 174 4.55 20.11 4.16
N ILE A 175 4.26 18.94 3.57
CA ILE A 175 5.07 18.36 2.48
C ILE A 175 4.50 18.68 1.09
N GLY A 176 3.43 19.49 0.99
CA GLY A 176 2.81 19.90 -0.28
C GLY A 176 2.08 18.79 -1.03
N THR A 177 1.71 17.69 -0.37
CA THR A 177 1.02 16.55 -1.01
C THR A 177 -0.50 16.59 -0.80
N LEU A 178 -1.00 17.47 0.07
CA LEU A 178 -2.43 17.50 0.41
C LEU A 178 -3.27 17.88 -0.81
N GLU A 179 -2.94 18.98 -1.48
CA GLU A 179 -3.69 19.54 -2.60
C GLU A 179 -3.69 18.60 -3.82
N ILE A 180 -2.62 17.83 -4.01
CA ILE A 180 -2.51 16.80 -5.07
C ILE A 180 -3.39 15.58 -4.74
N SER A 181 -3.49 15.24 -3.45
CA SER A 181 -4.27 14.08 -2.99
C SER A 181 -5.78 14.35 -2.97
N GLU A 182 -6.16 15.62 -2.86
CA GLU A 182 -7.56 16.06 -2.88
C GLU A 182 -8.22 15.80 -4.25
N GLY A 183 -9.52 15.55 -4.21
CA GLY A 183 -10.31 15.21 -5.39
C GLY A 183 -10.88 13.79 -5.35
N PRO A 184 -11.80 13.47 -6.28
CA PRO A 184 -12.50 12.19 -6.27
C PRO A 184 -11.52 11.03 -6.48
N GLU A 185 -11.62 10.03 -5.61
CA GLU A 185 -10.98 8.74 -5.77
C GLU A 185 -11.96 7.68 -5.30
N VAL A 186 -12.35 6.80 -6.22
CA VAL A 186 -13.23 5.69 -5.90
C VAL A 186 -12.34 4.51 -5.56
N CYS A 187 -12.29 4.15 -4.29
CA CYS A 187 -11.46 3.04 -3.77
C CYS A 187 -12.32 1.83 -3.32
N ASP A 188 -13.63 2.04 -3.19
CA ASP A 188 -14.62 1.11 -2.67
C ASP A 188 -15.72 0.77 -3.68
N ALA A 189 -15.50 0.99 -4.99
CA ALA A 189 -16.48 0.77 -6.05
C ALA A 189 -17.13 -0.64 -5.98
N LEU A 190 -16.34 -1.63 -5.58
CA LEU A 190 -16.76 -3.03 -5.45
C LEU A 190 -16.96 -3.47 -4.01
N GLY A 191 -16.85 -2.55 -3.05
CA GLY A 191 -16.94 -2.86 -1.62
C GLY A 191 -18.35 -3.23 -1.17
N PRO A 192 -18.50 -4.08 -0.13
CA PRO A 192 -19.80 -4.41 0.45
C PRO A 192 -20.32 -3.25 1.31
N SER A 193 -21.65 -3.15 1.45
CA SER A 193 -22.28 -2.22 2.38
C SER A 193 -22.03 -2.57 3.86
N LYS A 194 -21.77 -3.85 4.15
CA LYS A 194 -21.48 -4.37 5.50
C LYS A 194 -20.23 -5.27 5.46
N PRO A 195 -19.03 -4.67 5.57
CA PRO A 195 -17.79 -5.44 5.55
C PRO A 195 -17.56 -6.23 6.84
N THR A 196 -16.86 -7.36 6.73
CA THR A 196 -16.38 -8.17 7.86
C THR A 196 -15.38 -7.38 8.70
N THR A 197 -15.62 -7.29 10.01
CA THR A 197 -14.77 -6.55 10.97
C THR A 197 -13.84 -7.45 11.79
N VAL A 198 -14.03 -8.77 11.71
CA VAL A 198 -13.19 -9.78 12.35
C VAL A 198 -12.91 -10.89 11.35
N ALA A 199 -11.65 -10.97 10.92
CA ALA A 199 -11.18 -11.96 9.96
C ALA A 199 -11.17 -13.38 10.57
N ASN A 200 -11.74 -14.35 9.87
CA ASN A 200 -11.49 -15.76 10.10
C ASN A 200 -10.54 -16.28 9.01
N LYS A 201 -9.31 -16.61 9.40
CA LYS A 201 -8.26 -17.05 8.46
C LYS A 201 -8.71 -18.23 7.59
N GLU A 202 -9.28 -19.27 8.21
CA GLU A 202 -9.68 -20.48 7.50
C GLU A 202 -10.76 -20.20 6.46
N TRP A 203 -11.70 -19.31 6.76
CA TRP A 203 -12.75 -18.92 5.81
C TRP A 203 -12.18 -18.11 4.65
N LEU A 204 -11.29 -17.16 4.92
CA LEU A 204 -10.63 -16.39 3.88
C LEU A 204 -9.83 -17.29 2.93
N GLU A 205 -9.08 -18.24 3.47
CA GLU A 205 -8.31 -19.19 2.65
C GLU A 205 -9.23 -20.07 1.80
N ARG A 206 -10.34 -20.58 2.37
CA ARG A 206 -11.36 -21.31 1.59
C ARG A 206 -11.99 -20.46 0.51
N SER A 207 -12.23 -19.17 0.79
CA SER A 207 -12.76 -18.22 -0.18
C SER A 207 -11.79 -17.99 -1.34
N GLU A 208 -10.50 -17.85 -1.03
CA GLU A 208 -9.42 -17.67 -2.01
C GLU A 208 -9.19 -18.93 -2.86
N GLU A 209 -9.20 -20.13 -2.27
CA GLU A 209 -9.05 -21.39 -2.99
C GLU A 209 -10.16 -21.62 -4.04
N ARG A 210 -11.40 -21.21 -3.75
CA ARG A 210 -12.52 -21.31 -4.70
C ARG A 210 -12.31 -20.52 -5.98
N VAL A 211 -11.47 -19.49 -5.94
CA VAL A 211 -11.19 -18.60 -7.06
C VAL A 211 -9.78 -18.81 -7.63
N GLY A 212 -9.13 -19.93 -7.28
CA GLY A 212 -7.82 -20.34 -7.82
C GLY A 212 -6.64 -20.13 -6.88
N GLY A 213 -6.87 -19.63 -5.66
CA GLY A 213 -5.84 -19.42 -4.63
C GLY A 213 -5.15 -18.06 -4.71
N LEU A 214 -4.82 -17.48 -3.55
CA LEU A 214 -4.32 -16.11 -3.44
C LEU A 214 -3.00 -15.88 -4.21
N GLN A 215 -2.06 -16.84 -4.13
CA GLN A 215 -0.76 -16.73 -4.80
C GLN A 215 -0.92 -16.74 -6.32
N HIS A 216 -1.84 -17.56 -6.85
CA HIS A 216 -2.14 -17.58 -8.27
C HIS A 216 -2.73 -16.24 -8.72
N LEU A 217 -3.71 -15.70 -7.98
CA LEU A 217 -4.29 -14.39 -8.27
C LEU A 217 -3.23 -13.27 -8.26
N ALA A 218 -2.34 -13.27 -7.24
CA ALA A 218 -1.27 -12.28 -7.15
C ALA A 218 -0.29 -12.37 -8.33
N SER A 219 0.09 -13.58 -8.72
CA SER A 219 0.97 -13.83 -9.87
C SER A 219 0.32 -13.41 -11.19
N ASP A 220 -0.97 -13.70 -11.37
CA ASP A 220 -1.74 -13.29 -12.55
C ASP A 220 -1.78 -11.76 -12.66
N CYS A 221 -2.16 -11.06 -11.59
CA CYS A 221 -2.12 -9.59 -11.55
C CYS A 221 -0.73 -9.04 -11.86
N TYR A 222 0.30 -9.54 -11.17
CA TYR A 222 1.67 -9.02 -11.29
C TYR A 222 2.29 -9.26 -12.68
N SER A 223 1.94 -10.37 -13.34
CA SER A 223 2.39 -10.66 -14.72
C SER A 223 1.88 -9.65 -15.75
N ASN A 224 0.79 -8.95 -15.43
CA ASN A 224 0.20 -7.89 -16.26
C ASN A 224 0.61 -6.48 -15.80
N SER A 225 1.61 -6.39 -14.91
CA SER A 225 2.10 -5.11 -14.42
C SER A 225 2.85 -4.31 -15.50
N ARG A 226 2.91 -2.99 -15.31
CA ARG A 226 3.72 -2.09 -16.13
C ARG A 226 4.55 -1.15 -15.26
N ILE A 227 5.65 -0.69 -15.83
CA ILE A 227 6.54 0.29 -15.18
C ILE A 227 6.22 1.68 -15.70
N VAL A 228 6.02 2.63 -14.77
CA VAL A 228 5.93 4.06 -15.05
C VAL A 228 7.19 4.73 -14.54
N LYS A 229 7.84 5.54 -15.39
CA LYS A 229 8.98 6.38 -14.98
C LYS A 229 8.46 7.63 -14.27
N LEU A 230 8.95 7.82 -13.05
CA LEU A 230 8.64 8.97 -12.20
C LEU A 230 9.55 10.14 -12.56
#